data_AF-A0A2N3WIF9-F1
#
_entry.id   AF-A0A2N3WIF9-F1
#
_cell.length_a   1.000
_cell.length_b   1.000
_cell.length_c   1.000
_cell.angle_alpha   90.00
_cell.angle_beta   90.00
_cell.angle_gamma   90.00
#
_symmetry.space_group_name_H-M   'P 1'
#
loop_
_entity.id
_entity.type
_entity.pdbx_description
1 polymer ?
#
loop_
_entity_poly.entity_id
_entity_poly.type
_entity_poly.pdbx_seq_one_letter_code
_entity_poly.pdbx_strand_id
1 'polypeptide(L)' 'MSGHIVFLNGASSSGKSSIAAELLDLLPGPYFSLPRDAINSMRSRTRTPEFGTPEFDEVFERTVLGYHRALAGLAAAGN' A
#
# COMPACT_ATOMS: atom_id res chain seq x y z
N MET A 1 3.07 22.69 2.60
CA MET A 1 1.74 22.07 2.79
C MET A 1 1.95 20.67 3.34
N SER A 2 1.16 20.24 4.32
CA SER A 2 1.21 18.85 4.81
C SER A 2 0.42 17.95 3.88
N GLY A 3 0.97 16.81 3.48
CA GLY A 3 0.23 15.79 2.73
C GLY A 3 -0.92 15.18 3.55
N HIS A 4 -1.93 14.64 2.85
CA HIS A 4 -3.13 14.08 3.47
C HIS A 4 -3.23 12.58 3.20
N ILE A 5 -3.44 11.78 4.25
CA ILE A 5 -3.60 10.33 4.11
C ILE A 5 -5.02 9.93 4.45
N VAL A 6 -5.72 9.31 3.49
CA VAL A 6 -6.99 8.61 3.73
C VAL A 6 -6.70 7.11 3.85
N PHE A 7 -6.91 6.55 5.04
CA PHE A 7 -6.65 5.13 5.29
C PHE A 7 -7.92 4.28 5.16
N LEU A 8 -7.92 3.36 4.19
CA LEU A 8 -9.01 2.39 4.00
C LEU A 8 -8.61 1.05 4.62
N ASN A 9 -9.20 0.71 5.77
CA ASN A 9 -9.00 -0.57 6.44
C ASN A 9 -10.24 -1.47 6.33
N GLY A 10 -10.04 -2.76 6.12
CA GLY A 10 -11.12 -3.73 6.01
C GLY A 10 -10.64 -5.09 5.52
N ALA A 11 -11.47 -6.12 5.73
CA ALA A 11 -11.19 -7.49 5.34
C ALA A 11 -10.79 -7.62 3.85
N SER A 12 -10.10 -8.70 3.50
CA SER A 12 -9.82 -8.98 2.08
C SER A 12 -11.13 -8.99 1.27
N SER A 13 -11.09 -8.42 0.07
CA SER A 13 -12.28 -8.28 -0.81
C SER A 13 -13.44 -7.41 -0.28
N SER A 14 -13.28 -6.64 0.80
CA SER A 14 -14.33 -5.76 1.34
C SER A 14 -14.65 -4.51 0.49
N GLY A 15 -14.21 -4.45 -0.78
CA GLY A 15 -14.45 -3.31 -1.66
C GLY A 15 -13.50 -2.11 -1.52
N LYS A 16 -12.42 -2.21 -0.73
CA LYS A 16 -11.46 -1.09 -0.54
C LYS A 16 -10.93 -0.49 -1.84
N SER A 17 -10.57 -1.33 -2.81
CA SER A 17 -10.03 -0.87 -4.09
C SER A 17 -11.08 -0.12 -4.92
N SER A 18 -12.34 -0.57 -4.87
CA SER A 18 -13.45 0.13 -5.52
C SER A 18 -13.71 1.48 -4.87
N ILE A 19 -13.76 1.53 -3.53
CA ILE A 19 -13.90 2.79 -2.78
C ILE A 19 -12.74 3.74 -3.10
N ALA A 20 -11.51 3.23 -3.12
CA ALA A 20 -10.34 4.03 -3.45
C ALA A 20 -10.43 4.63 -4.86
N ALA A 21 -10.89 3.87 -5.85
CA ALA A 21 -11.05 4.36 -7.21
C ALA A 21 -12.06 5.53 -7.28
N GLU A 22 -13.24 5.36 -6.68
CA GLU A 22 -14.26 6.42 -6.65
C GLU A 22 -13.78 7.66 -5.87
N LEU A 23 -13.02 7.48 -4.79
CA LEU A 23 -12.48 8.60 -4.01
C LEU A 23 -11.48 9.46 -4.80
N LEU A 24 -10.73 8.89 -5.75
CA LEU A 24 -9.80 9.66 -6.58
C LEU A 24 -10.53 10.72 -7.42
N ASP A 25 -11.74 10.40 -7.89
CA ASP A 25 -12.55 11.31 -8.71
C ASP A 25 -13.38 12.30 -7.86
N LEU A 26 -13.67 11.96 -6.60
CA LEU A 26 -14.48 12.79 -5.70
C LEU A 26 -13.67 13.80 -4.89
N LEU A 27 -12.39 13.54 -4.64
CA LEU A 27 -11.56 14.37 -3.78
C LEU A 27 -10.99 15.60 -4.53
N PRO A 28 -10.82 16.75 -3.85
CA PRO A 28 -10.56 18.04 -4.51
C PRO A 28 -9.13 18.23 -5.05
N GLY A 29 -8.23 17.24 -4.92
CA GLY A 29 -6.82 17.38 -5.25
C GLY A 29 -6.23 16.09 -5.85
N PRO A 30 -4.95 16.09 -6.24
CA PRO A 30 -4.30 14.90 -6.76
C PRO A 30 -4.05 13.90 -5.63
N TYR A 31 -5.05 13.06 -5.34
CA TYR A 31 -4.87 11.91 -4.46
C TYR A 31 -4.27 10.73 -5.23
N PHE A 32 -3.55 9.87 -4.51
CA PHE A 32 -2.96 8.65 -5.07
C PHE A 32 -3.49 7.45 -4.32
N SER A 33 -3.94 6.43 -5.06
CA SER A 33 -4.30 5.13 -4.48
C SER A 33 -3.07 4.24 -4.44
N LEU A 34 -2.52 4.03 -3.23
CA LEU A 34 -1.41 3.11 -2.99
C LEU A 34 -1.85 1.97 -2.05
N PRO A 35 -2.36 0.85 -2.60
CA PRO A 35 -2.65 -0.33 -1.79
C PRO A 35 -1.35 -1.05 -1.41
N ARG A 36 -1.32 -1.71 -0.24
CA ARG A 36 -0.19 -2.57 0.18
C ARG A 36 0.18 -3.60 -0.91
N ASP A 37 -0.83 -4.12 -1.60
CA ASP A 37 -0.63 -5.12 -2.64
C ASP A 37 0.09 -4.60 -3.88
N ALA A 38 0.10 -3.28 -4.12
CA ALA A 38 0.93 -2.68 -5.18
C ALA A 38 2.43 -2.86 -4.89
N ILE A 39 2.84 -2.82 -3.62
CA ILE A 39 4.24 -3.09 -3.25
C ILE A 39 4.50 -4.60 -3.25
N ASN A 40 3.57 -5.41 -2.74
CA ASN A 40 3.72 -6.87 -2.75
C ASN A 40 3.89 -7.44 -4.17
N SER A 41 3.16 -6.92 -5.15
CA SER A 41 3.16 -7.42 -6.53
C SER A 41 4.47 -7.12 -7.28
N MET A 42 5.26 -6.15 -6.80
CA MET A 42 6.57 -5.82 -7.39
C MET A 42 7.65 -6.87 -7.08
N ARG A 43 7.43 -7.74 -6.08
CA ARG A 43 8.43 -8.72 -5.66
C ARG A 43 8.45 -9.93 -6.61
N SER A 44 9.65 -10.45 -6.91
CA SER A 44 9.81 -11.63 -7.76
C SER A 44 9.16 -12.86 -7.14
N ARG A 45 8.12 -13.40 -7.77
CA ARG A 45 7.42 -14.61 -7.29
C ARG A 45 8.33 -15.85 -7.26
N THR A 46 9.26 -15.97 -8.20
CA THR A 46 10.17 -17.13 -8.30
C THR A 46 11.39 -17.03 -7.39
N ARG A 47 11.68 -15.85 -6.86
CA ARG A 47 12.80 -15.60 -5.95
C ARG A 47 12.34 -15.25 -4.53
N THR A 48 11.03 -15.22 -4.28
CA THR A 48 10.47 -15.02 -2.93
C THR A 48 10.35 -16.38 -2.25
N PRO A 49 10.76 -16.51 -0.98
CA PRO A 49 10.51 -17.71 -0.19
C PRO A 49 9.01 -18.07 -0.14
N GLU A 50 8.71 -19.34 0.13
CA GLU A 50 7.33 -19.82 0.18
C GLU A 50 6.59 -19.32 1.43
N PHE A 51 5.28 -19.14 1.32
CA PHE A 51 4.44 -18.73 2.44
C PHE A 51 4.56 -19.71 3.62
N GLY A 52 4.74 -19.16 4.82
CA GLY A 52 4.90 -19.94 6.06
C GLY A 52 6.34 -20.35 6.36
N THR A 53 7.31 -19.97 5.51
CA THR A 53 8.73 -20.08 5.85
C THR A 53 9.19 -18.89 6.71
N PRO A 54 10.12 -19.06 7.67
CA PRO A 54 10.68 -17.95 8.43
C PRO A 54 11.27 -16.84 7.54
N GLU A 55 11.87 -17.22 6.41
CA GLU A 55 12.43 -16.29 5.43
C GLU A 55 11.34 -15.47 4.74
N PHE A 56 10.17 -16.08 4.49
CA PHE A 56 9.02 -15.35 3.97
C PHE A 56 8.52 -14.32 4.99
N ASP A 57 8.47 -14.65 6.28
CA ASP A 57 8.02 -13.73 7.32
C ASP A 57 8.91 -12.49 7.39
N GLU A 58 10.24 -12.66 7.33
CA GLU A 58 11.18 -11.54 7.28
C GLU A 58 11.00 -10.68 6.01
N VAL A 59 10.80 -11.32 4.85
CA VAL A 59 10.51 -10.61 3.60
C VAL A 59 9.18 -9.85 3.69
N PHE A 60 8.16 -10.46 4.28
CA PHE A 60 6.85 -9.87 4.47
C PHE A 60 6.93 -8.65 5.40
N GLU A 61 7.59 -8.78 6.55
CA GLU A 61 7.80 -7.68 7.49
C GLU A 61 8.48 -6.49 6.81
N ARG A 62 9.61 -6.72 6.12
CA ARG A 62 10.31 -5.65 5.38
C ARG A 62 9.43 -5.01 4.32
N THR A 63 8.55 -5.78 3.68
CA THR A 63 7.61 -5.27 2.68
C THR A 63 6.55 -4.37 3.31
N VAL A 64 5.97 -4.76 4.45
CA VAL A 64 5.00 -3.95 5.19
C VAL A 64 5.66 -2.65 5.67
N LEU A 65 6.87 -2.73 6.24
CA LEU A 65 7.61 -1.54 6.66
C LEU A 65 7.96 -0.64 5.46
N GLY A 66 8.33 -1.23 4.31
CA GLY A 66 8.57 -0.51 3.06
C GLY A 66 7.35 0.25 2.56
N TYR A 67 6.17 -0.38 2.60
CA TYR A 67 4.89 0.24 2.26
C TYR A 67 4.61 1.49 3.12
N HIS A 68 4.76 1.40 4.44
CA HIS A 68 4.55 2.55 5.32
C HIS A 68 5.56 3.68 5.06
N ARG A 69 6.82 3.36 4.76
CA ARG A 69 7.83 4.37 4.40
C ARG A 69 7.51 5.06 3.07
N ALA A 70 6.98 4.34 2.09
CA ALA A 70 6.53 4.93 0.82
C ALA A 70 5.37 5.92 1.04
N LEU A 71 4.37 5.56 1.86
CA LEU A 71 3.27 6.46 2.24
C LEU A 71 3.79 7.72 2.95
N ALA A 72 4.70 7.56 3.91
CA ALA A 72 5.30 8.67 4.63
C ALA A 72 6.08 9.60 3.69
N GLY A 73 6.80 9.05 2.70
CA GLY A 73 7.50 9.82 1.69
C GLY A 73 6.56 10.64 0.79
N LEU A 74 5.44 10.05 0.35
CA LEU A 74 4.41 10.75 -0.42
C LEU A 74 3.83 11.92 0.38
N ALA A 75 3.43 11.67 1.63
CA ALA A 75 2.86 12.70 2.48
C ALA A 75 3.87 13.81 2.81
N ALA A 76 5.14 13.47 3.02
CA ALA A 76 6.22 14.44 3.25
C ALA A 76 6.49 15.33 2.03
N ALA A 77 6.27 14.80 0.83
CA ALA A 77 6.33 15.58 -0.42
C ALA A 77 5.08 16.44 -0.66
N GLY A 78 4.06 16.36 0.20
CA GLY A 78 2.83 17.16 0.11
C GLY A 78 1.70 16.51 -0.69
N ASN A 79 1.77 15.20 -0.94
CA ASN A 79 0.68 14.43 -1.56
C ASN A 79 -0.37 14.01 -0.53
#